data_AF-A0AAD1RXR1-F1
#
_entry.id   AF-A0AAD1RXR1-F1
#
_cell.length_a   1.000
_cell.length_b   1.000
_cell.length_c   1.000
_cell.angle_alpha   90.00
_cell.angle_beta   90.00
_cell.angle_gamma   90.00
#
_symmetry.space_group_name_H-M   'P 1'
#
loop_
_entity.id
_entity.type
_entity.pdbx_description
1 polymer ?
#
loop_
_entity_poly.entity_id
_entity_poly.type
_entity_poly.pdbx_seq_one_letter_code
_entity_poly.pdbx_strand_id
1 'polypeptide(L)'
;MAAGGLRGLTARDGKERQRLRDMLCDQLSRDLLRLLNEGLHADIVLHAGQAKFKAHKVILLARVPRFYIYITRYSSAEKNILGNIKSSEIRAFLQ
;
A
#
# COMPACT_ATOMS: atom_id res chain seq x y z
N MET A 1 -29.68 -14.46 -40.59
CA MET A 1 -28.59 -14.86 -39.67
C MET A 1 -27.53 -13.77 -39.63
N ALA A 2 -27.47 -12.93 -38.59
CA ALA A 2 -26.34 -12.02 -38.32
C ALA A 2 -26.44 -11.41 -36.91
N ALA A 3 -26.32 -12.23 -35.85
CA ALA A 3 -26.28 -11.76 -34.46
C ALA A 3 -24.94 -12.08 -33.75
N GLY A 4 -23.91 -12.47 -34.50
CA GLY A 4 -22.62 -12.93 -33.96
C GLY A 4 -21.57 -11.84 -33.72
N GLY A 5 -21.67 -10.67 -34.37
CA GLY A 5 -20.61 -9.64 -34.36
C GLY A 5 -20.54 -8.77 -33.09
N LEU A 6 -21.68 -8.47 -32.47
CA LEU A 6 -21.77 -7.52 -31.34
C LEU A 6 -21.31 -8.11 -30.01
N ARG A 7 -21.40 -9.44 -29.81
CA ARG A 7 -20.90 -10.13 -28.60
C ARG A 7 -19.37 -10.23 -28.56
N GLY A 8 -18.70 -10.24 -29.71
CA GLY A 8 -17.24 -10.36 -29.79
C GLY A 8 -16.50 -9.06 -29.47
N LEU A 9 -17.08 -7.91 -29.84
CA LEU A 9 -16.52 -6.58 -29.61
C LEU A 9 -16.52 -6.23 -28.11
N THR A 10 -17.66 -6.37 -27.43
CA THR A 10 -17.79 -6.04 -26.00
C THR A 10 -16.97 -6.95 -25.08
N ALA A 11 -16.78 -8.21 -25.46
CA ALA A 11 -15.93 -9.15 -24.72
C ALA A 11 -14.43 -8.84 -24.90
N ARG A 12 -14.01 -8.39 -26.09
CA ARG A 12 -12.63 -7.99 -26.37
C ARG A 12 -12.28 -6.66 -25.67
N ASP A 13 -13.22 -5.73 -25.64
CA ASP A 13 -13.13 -4.47 -24.89
C ASP A 13 -13.07 -4.72 -23.38
N GLY A 14 -13.85 -5.69 -22.88
CA GLY A 14 -13.79 -6.11 -21.47
C GLY A 14 -12.46 -6.72 -21.06
N LYS A 15 -11.88 -7.60 -21.90
CA LYS A 15 -10.57 -8.21 -21.65
C LYS A 15 -9.44 -7.20 -21.69
N GLU A 16 -9.43 -6.31 -22.67
CA GLU A 16 -8.40 -5.26 -22.76
C GLU A 16 -8.52 -4.28 -21.60
N ARG A 17 -9.74 -3.89 -21.21
CA ARG A 17 -9.96 -3.05 -20.02
C ARG A 17 -9.43 -3.71 -18.75
N GLN A 18 -9.67 -5.01 -18.57
CA GLN A 18 -9.14 -5.73 -17.41
C GLN A 18 -7.61 -5.76 -17.44
N ARG A 19 -7.01 -6.08 -18.59
CA ARG A 19 -5.55 -6.08 -18.76
C ARG A 19 -4.93 -4.72 -18.42
N LEU A 20 -5.50 -3.63 -18.92
CA LEU A 20 -5.02 -2.27 -18.64
C LEU A 20 -5.16 -1.93 -17.15
N ARG A 21 -6.26 -2.36 -16.51
CA ARG A 21 -6.46 -2.19 -15.07
C ARG A 21 -5.40 -2.96 -14.29
N ASP A 22 -5.12 -4.21 -14.65
CA ASP A 22 -4.11 -5.04 -13.98
C ASP A 22 -2.71 -4.42 -14.13
N MET A 23 -2.35 -3.99 -15.35
CA MET A 23 -1.08 -3.29 -15.61
C MET A 23 -0.94 -2.02 -14.77
N LEU A 24 -2.01 -1.23 -14.62
CA LEU A 24 -2.03 -0.02 -13.80
C LEU A 24 -1.92 -0.35 -12.30
N CYS A 25 -2.64 -1.37 -11.83
CA CYS A 25 -2.57 -1.83 -10.44
C CYS A 25 -1.17 -2.33 -10.09
N ASP A 26 -0.53 -3.08 -10.99
CA ASP A 26 0.83 -3.56 -10.82
C ASP A 26 1.85 -2.42 -10.80
N GLN A 27 1.68 -1.44 -11.70
CA GLN A 27 2.56 -0.27 -11.74
C GLN A 27 2.42 0.56 -10.46
N LEU A 28 1.19 0.86 -10.04
CA LEU A 28 0.93 1.58 -8.80
C LEU A 28 1.51 0.85 -7.58
N SER A 29 1.36 -0.48 -7.52
CA SER A 29 1.91 -1.28 -6.42
C SER A 29 3.43 -1.19 -6.36
N ARG A 30 4.11 -1.27 -7.51
CA ARG A 30 5.57 -1.09 -7.58
C ARG A 30 5.99 0.31 -7.14
N ASP A 31 5.28 1.34 -7.59
CA ASP A 31 5.61 2.73 -7.26
C ASP A 31 5.41 3.01 -5.77
N LEU A 32 4.32 2.54 -5.15
CA LEU A 32 4.09 2.66 -3.71
C LEU A 32 5.13 1.89 -2.88
N LEU A 33 5.50 0.69 -3.32
CA LEU A 33 6.56 -0.09 -2.67
C LEU A 33 7.92 0.61 -2.77
N ARG A 34 8.21 1.25 -3.91
CA ARG A 34 9.42 2.06 -4.08
C ARG A 34 9.42 3.26 -3.13
N LEU A 35 8.32 4.00 -3.03
CA LEU A 35 8.19 5.13 -2.09
C LEU A 35 8.48 4.69 -0.64
N LEU A 36 7.99 3.51 -0.24
CA LEU A 36 8.25 2.92 1.07
C LEU A 36 9.73 2.54 1.24
N ASN A 37 10.29 1.78 0.31
CA ASN A 37 11.67 1.25 0.41
C ASN A 37 12.72 2.38 0.39
N GLU A 38 12.51 3.40 -0.43
CA GLU A 38 13.39 4.58 -0.51
C GLU A 38 13.08 5.62 0.57
N GLY A 39 11.91 5.54 1.20
CA GLY A 39 11.46 6.46 2.24
C GLY A 39 11.17 7.88 1.73
N LEU A 40 10.80 8.00 0.46
CA LEU A 40 10.48 9.29 -0.18
C LEU A 40 9.18 9.86 0.40
N HIS A 41 9.20 11.14 0.79
CA HIS A 41 8.05 11.86 1.35
C HIS A 41 7.37 11.18 2.54
N ALA A 42 8.12 10.37 3.30
CA ALA A 42 7.59 9.75 4.51
C ALA A 42 7.25 10.82 5.57
N ASP A 43 6.04 10.73 6.13
CA ASP A 43 5.48 11.68 7.10
C ASP A 43 5.26 11.04 8.48
N ILE A 44 5.70 9.78 8.64
CA ILE A 44 5.74 9.04 9.90
C ILE A 44 6.97 8.13 9.95
N VAL A 45 7.55 8.01 11.15
CA VAL A 45 8.61 7.04 11.46
C VAL A 45 8.10 6.12 12.56
N LEU A 46 8.13 4.80 12.31
CA LEU A 46 7.80 3.75 13.26
C LEU A 46 9.08 3.20 13.89
N HIS A 47 9.06 3.00 15.20
CA HIS A 47 10.19 2.50 15.96
C HIS A 47 9.90 1.09 16.48
N ALA A 48 10.65 0.09 16.03
CA ALA A 48 10.57 -1.28 16.55
C ALA A 48 11.92 -1.64 17.18
N GLY A 49 11.99 -1.55 18.50
CA GLY A 49 13.27 -1.58 19.22
C GLY A 49 14.21 -0.47 18.73
N GLN A 50 15.40 -0.84 18.23
CA GLN A 50 16.37 0.10 17.64
C GLN A 50 16.13 0.39 16.16
N ALA A 51 15.27 -0.38 15.48
CA ALA A 51 15.00 -0.18 14.06
C ALA A 51 13.98 0.94 13.82
N LYS A 52 14.20 1.71 12.75
CA LYS A 52 13.33 2.80 12.31
C LYS A 52 12.78 2.49 10.92
N PHE A 53 11.48 2.66 10.74
CA PHE A 53 10.79 2.45 9.46
C PHE A 53 10.09 3.74 9.04
N LYS A 54 10.55 4.33 7.93
CA LYS A 54 9.87 5.45 7.28
C LYS A 54 8.63 4.92 6.55
N ALA A 55 7.48 5.54 6.74
CA ALA A 55 6.22 5.13 6.11
C ALA A 55 5.32 6.35 5.82
N HIS A 56 4.12 6.08 5.31
CA HIS A 56 3.18 7.11 4.85
C HIS A 56 1.85 6.97 5.57
N LYS A 57 1.45 8.00 6.32
CA LYS A 57 0.19 8.05 7.08
C LYS A 57 -1.01 7.76 6.19
N VAL A 58 -1.06 8.36 5.01
CA VAL A 58 -2.19 8.19 4.07
C VAL A 58 -2.35 6.73 3.63
N ILE A 59 -1.24 6.02 3.37
CA ILE A 59 -1.28 4.62 2.94
C ILE A 59 -1.68 3.72 4.11
N LEU A 60 -1.14 3.97 5.30
CA LEU A 60 -1.52 3.23 6.51
C LEU A 60 -3.00 3.45 6.85
N LEU A 61 -3.51 4.68 6.73
CA LEU A 61 -4.92 4.97 6.95
C LEU A 61 -5.81 4.25 5.93
N ALA A 62 -5.42 4.24 4.64
CA ALA A 62 -6.20 3.60 3.59
C ALA A 62 -6.22 2.07 3.69
N ARG A 63 -5.10 1.44 4.07
CA ARG A 63 -4.93 -0.03 4.06
C ARG A 63 -5.22 -0.67 5.41
N VAL A 64 -4.85 -0.01 6.50
CA VAL A 64 -4.89 -0.54 7.87
C VAL A 64 -5.37 0.52 8.88
N PRO A 65 -6.62 1.03 8.76
CA PRO A 65 -7.10 2.17 9.56
C PRO A 65 -6.95 1.98 11.07
N ARG A 66 -7.17 0.77 11.58
CA ARG A 66 -7.02 0.46 13.01
C ARG A 66 -5.58 0.61 13.49
N PHE A 67 -4.61 0.14 12.71
CA PHE A 67 -3.20 0.31 13.00
C PHE A 67 -2.79 1.78 12.94
N TYR A 68 -3.26 2.52 11.92
CA TYR A 68 -3.03 3.96 11.82
C TYR A 68 -3.54 4.72 13.05
N ILE A 69 -4.77 4.45 13.50
CA ILE A 69 -5.33 5.07 14.70
C ILE A 69 -4.49 4.70 15.93
N TYR A 70 -4.08 3.44 16.06
CA TYR A 70 -3.25 2.97 17.17
C TYR A 70 -1.92 3.74 17.25
N ILE A 71 -1.19 3.87 16.14
CA ILE A 71 0.11 4.55 16.14
C ILE A 71 -0.02 6.08 16.30
N THR A 72 -1.09 6.69 15.79
CA THR A 72 -1.28 8.15 15.85
C THR A 72 -1.89 8.64 17.15
N ARG A 73 -2.66 7.82 17.87
CA ARG A 73 -3.31 8.19 19.15
C ARG A 73 -2.33 8.48 20.29
N TYR A 74 -1.13 7.93 20.25
CA TYR A 74 -0.10 8.14 21.28
C TYR A 74 0.97 9.16 20.85
N SER A 75 0.71 9.93 19.78
CA SER A 75 1.68 10.84 19.18
C SER A 75 1.83 12.14 19.99
N SER A 76 2.58 12.09 21.08
CA SER A 76 3.48 13.21 21.41
C SER A 76 4.77 12.95 20.63
N ALA A 77 4.91 13.56 19.44
CA ALA A 77 6.05 13.74 18.51
C ALA A 77 7.18 12.67 18.37
N GLU A 78 7.48 11.84 19.38
CA GLU A 78 8.69 11.03 19.49
C GLU A 78 8.45 9.52 19.73
N LYS A 79 7.21 9.05 19.92
CA LYS A 79 6.99 7.65 20.35
C LYS A 79 5.94 6.87 19.56
N ASN A 80 6.15 6.69 18.25
CA ASN A 80 5.54 5.56 17.53
C ASN A 80 6.31 4.26 17.85
N ILE A 81 6.44 3.93 19.15
CA ILE A 81 7.22 2.79 19.62
C ILE A 81 6.32 1.55 19.60
N LEU A 82 6.67 0.60 18.76
CA LEU A 82 6.05 -0.71 18.63
C LEU A 82 6.78 -1.71 19.54
N GLY A 83 6.74 -1.44 20.85
CA GLY A 83 7.65 -2.04 21.85
C GLY A 83 7.67 -3.57 21.92
N ASN A 84 6.58 -4.24 21.53
CA ASN A 84 6.47 -5.69 21.56
C ASN A 84 6.57 -6.36 20.17
N ILE A 85 6.85 -5.58 19.12
CA ILE A 85 6.87 -6.09 17.74
C ILE A 85 8.30 -6.15 17.24
N LYS A 86 8.69 -7.29 16.66
CA LYS A 86 10.03 -7.46 16.09
C LYS A 86 10.17 -6.63 14.82
N SER A 87 11.37 -6.14 14.56
CA SER A 87 11.69 -5.39 13.33
C SER A 87 11.40 -6.19 12.06
N SER A 88 11.55 -7.52 12.09
CA SER A 88 11.21 -8.41 10.98
C SER A 88 9.70 -8.46 10.70
N GLU A 89 8.88 -8.44 11.75
CA GLU A 89 7.42 -8.46 11.63
C GLU A 89 6.92 -7.14 11.05
N ILE A 90 7.48 -6.00 11.48
CA ILE A 90 7.15 -4.69 10.89
C ILE A 90 7.59 -4.61 9.44
N ARG A 91 8.77 -5.12 9.10
CA ARG A 91 9.23 -5.16 7.70
C ARG A 91 8.28 -5.98 6.83
N ALA A 92 7.94 -7.19 7.27
CA ALA A 92 7.03 -8.08 6.55
C ALA A 92 5.59 -7.55 6.49
N PHE A 93 5.17 -6.72 7.44
CA PHE A 93 3.87 -6.07 7.42
C PHE A 93 3.79 -4.92 6.42
N LEU A 94 4.89 -4.18 6.23
CA LEU A 94 4.94 -3.02 5.34
C LEU A 94 5.17 -3.40 3.86
N GLN A 95 5.78 -4.55 3.59
CA GLN A 95 6.13 -5.05 2.25
C GLN A 95 5.11 -6.10 1.76
#